data_AF-A0A800LWP3-F1
#
_entry.id   AF-A0A800LWP3-F1
#
_cell.length_a   1.000
_cell.length_b   1.000
_cell.length_c   1.000
_cell.angle_alpha   90.00
_cell.angle_beta   90.00
_cell.angle_gamma   90.00
#
_symmetry.space_group_name_H-M   'P 1'
#
loop_
_entity.id
_entity.type
_entity.pdbx_description
1 polymer ?
#
loop_
_entity_poly.entity_id
_entity_poly.type
_entity_poly.pdbx_seq_one_letter_code
_entity_poly.pdbx_strand_id
1 'polypeptide(L)'
;MLDLSRKNLNRTILTLAWPAVLENLLQTSVYIVDSIFIGRLGTQAFAAVGQSSMILFTVIFVFYGVGVATGAIVARNLGRNDVISAGKAAGQGMIL
;
A
#
# COMPACT_ATOMS: atom_id res chain seq x y z
N MET A 1 -24.86 -5.48 0.75
CA MET A 1 -24.43 -4.56 1.82
C MET A 1 -23.71 -5.40 2.86
N LEU A 2 -22.46 -5.07 3.20
CA LEU A 2 -21.62 -5.86 4.11
C LEU A 2 -22.30 -6.02 5.47
N ASP A 3 -22.69 -7.24 5.80
CA ASP A 3 -23.42 -7.57 7.02
C ASP A 3 -22.42 -7.63 8.19
N LEU A 4 -22.22 -6.50 8.86
CA LEU A 4 -21.32 -6.32 10.02
C LEU A 4 -21.90 -6.92 11.32
N SER A 5 -22.65 -8.03 11.21
CA SER A 5 -23.16 -8.75 12.37
C SER A 5 -22.00 -9.44 13.10
N ARG A 6 -21.81 -9.09 14.39
CA ARG A 6 -20.64 -9.39 15.25
C ARG A 6 -20.15 -10.85 15.24
N LYS A 7 -20.98 -11.80 14.80
CA LYS A 7 -20.65 -13.24 14.72
C LYS A 7 -19.80 -13.60 13.48
N ASN A 8 -19.79 -12.78 12.43
CA ASN A 8 -19.07 -13.03 11.16
C ASN A 8 -17.90 -12.06 10.88
N LEU A 9 -17.66 -11.07 11.75
CA LEU A 9 -16.65 -10.04 11.57
C LEU A 9 -15.24 -10.62 11.36
N ASN A 10 -14.84 -11.61 12.17
CA ASN A 10 -13.53 -12.25 12.04
C ASN A 10 -13.37 -12.96 10.69
N ARG A 11 -14.45 -13.56 10.16
CA ARG A 11 -14.42 -14.25 8.87
C ARG A 11 -14.30 -13.24 7.73
N THR A 12 -15.06 -12.14 7.77
CA THR A 12 -14.97 -11.06 6.79
C THR A 12 -13.59 -10.38 6.79
N ILE A 13 -13.05 -10.09 7.97
CA ILE A 13 -11.70 -9.54 8.12
C ILE A 13 -10.68 -10.51 7.52
N LEU A 14 -10.74 -11.81 7.84
CA LEU A 14 -9.82 -12.80 7.29
C LEU A 14 -9.94 -12.94 5.77
N THR A 15 -11.15 -12.88 5.20
CA THR A 15 -11.36 -12.95 3.75
C THR A 15 -10.81 -11.73 3.00
N LEU A 16 -10.84 -10.52 3.59
CA LEU A 16 -10.21 -9.33 3.01
C LEU A 16 -8.71 -9.23 3.30
N ALA A 17 -8.27 -9.61 4.50
CA ALA A 17 -6.89 -9.49 4.92
C ALA A 17 -6.00 -10.52 4.24
N TRP A 18 -6.49 -11.75 4.02
CA TRP A 18 -5.72 -12.81 3.36
C TRP A 18 -5.15 -12.41 1.99
N PRO A 19 -5.94 -11.88 1.03
CA PRO A 19 -5.39 -11.45 -0.26
C PRO A 19 -4.42 -10.28 -0.12
N ALA A 20 -4.68 -9.30 0.76
CA ALA A 20 -3.79 -8.15 0.97
C ALA A 20 -2.44 -8.56 1.59
N VAL A 21 -2.45 -9.53 2.52
CA VAL A 21 -1.22 -10.10 3.09
C VAL A 21 -0.44 -10.88 2.04
N LEU A 22 -1.13 -11.68 1.22
CA LEU A 22 -0.49 -12.41 0.13
C LEU A 22 0.14 -11.46 -0.90
N GLU A 23 -0.55 -10.39 -1.26
CA GLU A 23 -0.01 -9.33 -2.12
C GLU A 23 1.27 -8.73 -1.53
N ASN A 24 1.27 -8.36 -0.24
CA ASN A 24 2.45 -7.82 0.42
C ASN A 24 3.63 -8.81 0.46
N LEU A 25 3.36 -10.10 0.67
CA LEU A 25 4.38 -11.16 0.64
C LEU A 25 4.98 -11.33 -0.76
N LEU A 26 4.15 -11.30 -1.80
CA LEU A 26 4.61 -11.36 -3.19
C LEU A 26 5.44 -10.13 -3.54
N GLN A 27 4.99 -8.94 -3.15
CA GLN A 27 5.73 -7.69 -3.35
C GLN A 27 7.10 -7.74 -2.66
N THR A 28 7.16 -8.21 -1.41
CA THR A 28 8.43 -8.37 -0.68
C THR A 28 9.36 -9.37 -1.36
N SER A 29 8.81 -10.46 -1.90
CA SER A 29 9.57 -11.47 -2.64
C SER A 29 10.20 -10.88 -3.90
N VAL A 30 9.47 -10.03 -4.63
CA VAL A 30 10.00 -9.31 -5.81
C VAL A 30 11.19 -8.43 -5.40
N TYR A 31 11.07 -7.64 -4.33
CA TYR A 31 12.19 -6.81 -3.84
C TYR A 31 13.44 -7.64 -3.50
N ILE A 32 13.28 -8.81 -2.88
CA ILE A 32 14.40 -9.70 -2.54
C ILE A 32 15.06 -10.23 -3.81
N VAL A 33 14.27 -10.70 -4.78
CA VAL A 33 14.78 -11.22 -6.05
C VAL A 33 15.53 -10.13 -6.80
N ASP A 34 14.97 -8.93 -6.92
CA ASP A 34 15.64 -7.78 -7.57
C ASP A 34 16.97 -7.46 -6.90
N SER A 35 17.00 -7.44 -5.56
CA SER A 35 18.23 -7.21 -4.79
C SER A 35 19.29 -8.27 -5.06
N ILE A 36 18.92 -9.55 -5.16
CA ILE A 36 19.82 -10.65 -5.51
C ILE A 36 20.38 -10.47 -6.93
N PHE A 37 19.53 -10.14 -7.91
CA PHE A 37 19.96 -9.94 -9.29
C PHE A 37 20.95 -8.77 -9.41
N ILE A 38 20.67 -7.67 -8.72
CA ILE A 38 21.55 -6.50 -8.66
C ILE A 38 22.86 -6.83 -7.95
N GLY A 39 22.82 -7.63 -6.88
CA GLY A 39 24.00 -8.12 -6.18
C GLY A 39 24.93 -8.96 -7.08
N ARG A 40 24.39 -9.69 -8.06
CA ARG A 40 25.18 -10.47 -9.02
C ARG A 40 25.92 -9.63 -10.06
N LEU A 41 25.56 -8.35 -10.23
CA LEU A 41 26.24 -7.42 -11.15
C LEU A 41 27.54 -6.84 -10.57
N GLY A 42 27.83 -7.12 -9.30
CA GLY A 42 29.05 -6.71 -8.61
C GLY A 42 28.78 -5.80 -7.41
N THR A 43 29.71 -5.79 -6.45
CA THR A 43 29.59 -5.03 -5.19
C THR A 43 29.48 -3.52 -5.39
N GLN A 44 30.15 -2.96 -6.41
CA GLN A 44 29.99 -1.54 -6.76
C GLN A 44 28.59 -1.22 -7.28
N ALA A 45 28.02 -2.07 -8.14
CA ALA A 45 26.67 -1.88 -8.66
C ALA A 45 25.62 -2.01 -7.55
N PHE A 46 25.79 -2.96 -6.64
CA PHE A 46 24.94 -3.12 -5.46
C PHE A 46 24.99 -1.91 -4.51
N ALA A 47 26.19 -1.38 -4.23
CA ALA A 47 26.35 -0.19 -3.40
C ALA A 47 25.72 1.06 -4.04
N ALA A 48 25.90 1.24 -5.36
CA ALA A 48 25.31 2.35 -6.10
C ALA A 48 23.78 2.28 -6.12
N VAL A 49 23.21 1.09 -6.32
CA VAL A 49 21.76 0.88 -6.25
C VAL A 49 21.24 1.08 -4.83
N GLY A 50 21.92 0.56 -3.80
CA GLY A 50 21.51 0.76 -2.40
C GLY A 50 21.40 2.24 -2.03
N GLN A 51 22.38 3.05 -2.45
CA GLN A 51 22.35 4.49 -2.25
C GLN A 51 21.22 5.17 -3.05
N SER A 52 21.00 4.75 -4.29
CA SER A 52 19.94 5.27 -5.16
C SER A 52 18.54 4.92 -4.62
N SER A 53 18.38 3.72 -4.06
CA SER A 53 17.12 3.25 -3.44
C SER A 53 16.71 4.11 -2.25
N MET A 54 17.65 4.61 -1.45
CA MET A 54 17.31 5.54 -0.36
C MET A 54 16.66 6.83 -0.86
N ILE A 55 17.18 7.39 -1.97
CA ILE A 55 16.62 8.58 -2.61
C ILE A 55 15.25 8.25 -3.21
N LEU A 56 15.15 7.11 -3.91
CA LEU A 56 13.89 6.63 -4.49
C LEU A 56 12.79 6.44 -3.43
N PHE A 57 13.11 5.75 -2.34
CA PHE A 57 12.18 5.54 -1.22
C PHE A 57 11.77 6.84 -0.56
N THR A 58 12.67 7.82 -0.44
CA THR A 58 12.32 9.14 0.10
C THR A 58 11.22 9.79 -0.73
N VAL A 59 11.35 9.80 -2.06
CA VAL A 59 10.33 10.36 -2.95
C VAL A 59 9.05 9.53 -2.88
N ILE A 60 9.14 8.20 -2.96
CA ILE A 60 7.98 7.30 -2.88
C ILE A 60 7.21 7.51 -1.58
N PHE A 61 7.89 7.66 -0.43
CA PHE A 61 7.21 7.81 0.86
C PHE A 61 6.39 9.09 0.97
N VAL A 62 6.80 10.18 0.32
CA VAL A 62 6.00 11.41 0.28
C VAL A 62 4.64 11.14 -0.39
N PHE A 63 4.66 10.51 -1.57
CA PHE A 63 3.42 10.17 -2.29
C PHE A 63 2.63 9.07 -1.59
N TYR A 64 3.31 8.06 -1.03
CA TYR A 64 2.69 6.98 -0.29
C TYR A 64 1.93 7.51 0.93
N GLY A 65 2.48 8.49 1.64
CA GLY A 65 1.82 9.15 2.77
C GLY A 65 0.49 9.81 2.38
N VAL A 66 0.45 10.49 1.23
CA VAL A 66 -0.79 11.10 0.69
C VAL A 66 -1.80 10.02 0.33
N GLY A 67 -1.37 8.92 -0.30
CA GLY A 67 -2.23 7.79 -0.63
C GLY A 67 -2.85 7.14 0.61
N VAL A 68 -2.05 6.88 1.64
CA VAL A 68 -2.52 6.32 2.92
C VAL A 68 -3.48 7.28 3.63
N ALA A 69 -3.17 8.58 3.66
CA ALA A 69 -4.04 9.59 4.26
C ALA A 69 -5.39 9.69 3.54
N THR A 70 -5.38 9.70 2.20
CA THR A 70 -6.58 9.71 1.37
C THR A 70 -7.41 8.45 1.61
N GLY A 71 -6.77 7.27 1.60
CA GLY A 71 -7.43 5.99 1.88
C GLY A 71 -8.11 5.98 3.25
N ALA A 72 -7.45 6.51 4.29
CA ALA A 72 -8.03 6.61 5.63
C ALA A 72 -9.24 7.57 5.68
N ILE A 73 -9.20 8.71 4.98
CA ILE A 73 -10.31 9.65 4.90
C ILE A 73 -11.50 9.02 4.15
N VAL A 74 -11.23 8.35 3.02
CA VAL A 74 -12.24 7.64 2.22
C VAL A 74 -12.89 6.54 3.05
N ALA A 75 -12.10 5.69 3.72
CA ALA A 75 -12.62 4.65 4.60
C ALA A 75 -13.50 5.21 5.73
N ARG A 76 -13.10 6.35 6.33
CA ARG A 76 -13.88 7.03 7.38
C ARG A 76 -15.19 7.60 6.86
N ASN A 77 -15.21 8.20 5.68
CA ASN A 77 -16.42 8.77 5.07
C ASN A 77 -17.38 7.66 4.60
N LEU A 78 -16.85 6.58 4.02
CA LEU A 78 -17.63 5.39 3.68
C LEU A 78 -18.25 4.75 4.93
N GLY A 79 -17.50 4.68 6.04
CA GLY A 79 -18.02 4.20 7.33
C GLY A 79 -19.17 5.05 7.90
N ARG A 80 -19.32 6.30 7.46
CA ARG A 80 -20.43 7.20 7.81
C ARG A 80 -21.58 7.19 6.79
N ASN A 81 -21.54 6.31 5.79
CA ASN A 81 -22.45 6.30 4.63
C ASN A 81 -22.45 7.59 3.80
N ASP A 82 -21.41 8.44 3.93
CA ASP A 82 -21.26 9.65 3.13
C ASP A 82 -20.41 9.38 1.87
N VAL A 83 -21.07 8.81 0.87
CA VAL A 83 -20.48 8.45 -0.43
C VAL A 83 -20.07 9.66 -1.27
N ILE A 84 -20.73 10.81 -1.11
CA ILE A 84 -20.42 12.03 -1.87
C ILE A 84 -19.09 12.61 -1.39
N SER A 85 -18.91 12.74 -0.08
CA SER A 85 -17.65 13.22 0.50
C SER A 85 -16.52 12.21 0.31
N ALA A 86 -16.81 10.90 0.29
CA ALA A 86 -15.83 9.87 -0.06
C ALA A 86 -15.32 10.02 -1.50
N GLY A 87 -16.21 10.23 -2.48
CA GLY A 87 -15.84 10.45 -3.88
C GLY A 87 -15.01 11.73 -4.09
N LYS A 88 -15.37 12.82 -3.40
CA LYS A 88 -14.58 14.07 -3.44
C LYS A 88 -13.18 13.90 -2.86
N ALA A 89 -13.05 13.23 -1.72
CA ALA A 89 -11.76 12.95 -1.10
C ALA A 89 -10.88 12.04 -1.96
N ALA A 90 -11.47 11.01 -2.57
CA ALA A 90 -10.75 10.13 -3.50
C ALA A 90 -10.26 10.88 -4.75
N GLY A 91 -11.11 11.75 -5.33
CA GLY A 91 -10.72 12.59 -6.47
C GLY A 91 -9.60 13.58 -6.12
N GLN A 92 -9.70 14.24 -4.96
CA GLN A 92 -8.67 15.16 -4.49
C GLN A 92 -7.34 14.47 -4.23
N GLY A 93 -7.34 13.30 -3.59
CA GLY A 93 -6.12 12.55 -3.33
C GLY A 93 -5.53 11.80 -4.53
N MET A 94 -6.26 11.69 -5.64
CA MET A 94 -5.74 11.16 -6.92
C MET A 94 -5.14 12.28 -7.80
N ILE A 95 -5.59 13.52 -7.62
CA ILE A 95 -5.07 14.70 -8.35
C ILE A 95 -3.80 15.25 -7.70
N LEU A 96 -3.66 15.12 -6.37
CA LEU A 96 -2.52 15.58 -5.58
C LEU A 96 -1.34 14.61 -5.66
#